data_AF-A0A1Q6K3C6-F1
#
_entry.id   AF-A0A1Q6K3C6-F1
#
_cell.length_a   1.000
_cell.length_b   1.000
_cell.length_c   1.000
_cell.angle_alpha   90.00
_cell.angle_beta   90.00
_cell.angle_gamma   90.00
#
_symmetry.space_group_name_H-M   'P 1'
#
loop_
_entity.id
_entity.type
_entity.pdbx_description
1 polymer ?
#
loop_
_entity_poly.entity_id
_entity_poly.type
_entity_poly.pdbx_seq_one_letter_code
_entity_poly.pdbx_strand_id
1 'polypeptide(L)'
;MPKEKIFSKLKYKDYNNLLEQVLEKKDFSSTGKNLILSVLYKMETNYNDYRTVKRDITAKEEILTDFINLVRDYCNSLIVIKPESKRSSLLSNTESKYIANLDKKELEVFPNEKYILEGLYSLYNNNAMVNDKYGILKDAIMEIFVHGNSSNNIELLRDFNGFAWYVAKNEFEDAYANLIFQDIRIIAGNDLLKAWVYNKDSDKDYIEELKKELNRRYDKEIAEPLFNQIIITILKIYFERHPETKKELKAKEEEPQDIRRYIEEISKDKKKILKKVENLDRIINDSEKLEEELVARKEAGESLKDKLQLKELLIAERQNCMNKIMAYNKNIDPRQLLKKTKKSTTTKVQLLDYQEIAESRTTALEELVNLQKMFLKGYKILAEKLVGKKDVLELLYEFRYYNLIPITSEELLKDNEDLKEDIENMRVFLIDKAIEEKIINSVNSNKYINNEILKNIFSLRIINLENAEVNVQKIPEGIRVNYLDGDVEETSKDIIISKDIGKYKIKEKKKIKIFS
;
A
#
# COMPACT_ATOMS: atom_id res chain seq x y z
N MET A 1 1.02 -54.57 -13.93
CA MET A 1 1.39 -53.82 -15.16
C MET A 1 1.72 -52.37 -14.78
N PRO A 2 2.99 -51.99 -14.85
CA PRO A 2 3.51 -50.68 -14.47
C PRO A 2 3.54 -49.73 -15.68
N LYS A 3 2.39 -49.15 -16.05
CA LYS A 3 2.31 -48.12 -17.09
C LYS A 3 1.67 -46.80 -16.63
N GLU A 4 1.09 -46.74 -15.44
CA GLU A 4 0.49 -45.49 -14.91
C GLU A 4 1.48 -44.61 -14.11
N LYS A 5 2.65 -45.13 -13.70
CA LYS A 5 3.70 -44.35 -13.01
C LYS A 5 4.70 -43.65 -13.94
N ILE A 6 4.58 -43.81 -15.26
CA ILE A 6 5.51 -43.22 -16.23
C ILE A 6 4.99 -41.87 -16.76
N PHE A 7 3.68 -41.60 -16.67
CA PHE A 7 3.07 -40.35 -17.16
C PHE A 7 2.89 -39.26 -16.10
N SER A 8 3.20 -39.52 -14.82
CA SER A 8 3.15 -38.48 -13.76
C SER A 8 4.36 -37.53 -13.76
N LYS A 9 5.36 -37.75 -14.61
CA LYS A 9 6.55 -36.89 -14.76
C LYS A 9 6.48 -35.90 -15.94
N LEU A 10 5.39 -35.91 -16.71
CA LEU A 10 5.22 -35.11 -17.93
C LEU A 10 4.47 -33.77 -17.73
N LYS A 11 4.48 -33.21 -16.51
CA LYS A 11 3.83 -31.92 -16.21
C LYS A 11 4.62 -30.97 -15.31
N TYR A 12 5.95 -31.09 -15.25
CA TYR A 12 6.77 -29.99 -14.73
C TYR A 12 7.01 -29.00 -15.87
N LYS A 13 6.48 -27.78 -15.73
CA LYS A 13 6.78 -26.68 -16.63
C LYS A 13 8.26 -26.36 -16.47
N ASP A 14 9.05 -26.58 -17.52
CA ASP A 14 10.47 -26.27 -17.52
C ASP A 14 10.65 -24.75 -17.68
N TYR A 15 10.68 -24.04 -16.55
CA TYR A 15 10.84 -22.59 -16.51
C TYR A 15 12.17 -22.14 -17.09
N ASN A 16 13.22 -22.94 -16.94
CA ASN A 16 14.53 -22.65 -17.50
C ASN A 16 14.47 -22.64 -19.03
N ASN A 17 13.92 -23.70 -19.64
CA ASN A 17 13.75 -23.78 -21.09
C ASN A 17 12.83 -22.67 -21.62
N LEU A 18 11.75 -22.34 -20.90
CA LEU A 18 10.88 -21.22 -21.27
C LEU A 18 11.60 -19.87 -21.26
N LEU A 19 12.46 -19.64 -20.27
CA LEU A 19 13.27 -18.43 -20.19
C LEU A 19 14.33 -18.41 -21.29
N GLU A 20 15.00 -19.53 -21.57
CA GLU A 20 15.96 -19.65 -22.67
C GLU A 20 15.34 -19.26 -24.02
N GLN A 21 14.14 -19.77 -24.33
CA GLN A 21 13.40 -19.39 -25.54
C GLN A 21 13.04 -17.90 -25.61
N VAL A 22 12.81 -17.25 -24.47
CA VAL A 22 12.62 -15.80 -24.41
C VAL A 22 13.95 -15.10 -24.70
N LEU A 23 15.04 -15.53 -24.07
CA LEU A 23 16.38 -14.94 -24.20
C LEU A 23 16.99 -15.14 -25.59
N GLU A 24 16.65 -16.20 -26.31
CA GLU A 24 17.06 -16.42 -27.71
C GLU A 24 16.54 -15.32 -28.65
N LYS A 25 15.36 -14.78 -28.35
CA LYS A 25 14.74 -13.69 -29.13
C LYS A 25 15.22 -12.30 -28.72
N LYS A 26 16.09 -12.22 -27.70
CA LYS A 26 16.63 -10.96 -27.16
C LYS A 26 18.08 -10.79 -27.57
N ASP A 27 18.46 -9.57 -27.92
CA ASP A 27 19.83 -9.20 -28.26
C ASP A 27 20.68 -8.93 -27.01
N PHE A 28 20.69 -9.90 -26.09
CA PHE A 28 21.45 -9.81 -24.85
C PHE A 28 22.81 -10.48 -25.03
N SER A 29 23.85 -9.91 -24.40
CA SER A 29 25.14 -10.59 -24.28
C SER A 29 25.02 -11.93 -23.55
N SER A 30 25.93 -12.88 -23.80
CA SER A 30 25.96 -14.16 -23.08
C SER A 30 26.05 -13.97 -21.56
N THR A 31 26.81 -12.97 -21.10
CA THR A 31 26.87 -12.61 -19.67
C THR A 31 25.51 -12.18 -19.15
N GLY A 32 24.79 -11.32 -19.88
CA GLY A 32 23.44 -10.89 -19.50
C GLY A 32 22.45 -12.07 -19.44
N LYS A 33 22.47 -12.96 -20.44
CA LYS A 33 21.63 -14.17 -20.46
C LYS A 33 21.91 -15.06 -19.26
N ASN A 34 23.19 -15.33 -18.97
CA ASN A 34 23.58 -16.17 -17.83
C ASN A 34 23.16 -15.58 -16.48
N LEU A 35 23.22 -14.26 -16.32
CA LEU A 35 22.78 -13.61 -15.09
C LEU A 35 21.26 -13.71 -14.89
N ILE A 36 20.45 -13.53 -15.94
CA ILE A 36 18.99 -13.71 -15.84
C ILE A 36 18.63 -15.17 -15.53
N LEU A 37 19.33 -16.14 -16.13
CA LEU A 37 19.16 -17.57 -15.80
C LEU A 37 19.54 -17.85 -14.34
N SER A 38 20.63 -17.25 -13.84
CA SER A 38 21.05 -17.35 -12.44
C SER A 38 20.00 -16.78 -11.48
N VAL A 39 19.38 -15.63 -11.83
CA VAL A 39 18.24 -15.08 -11.09
C VAL A 39 17.14 -16.12 -10.99
N LEU A 40 16.64 -16.65 -12.11
CA LEU A 40 15.56 -17.65 -12.11
C LEU A 40 15.87 -18.86 -11.21
N TYR A 41 17.09 -19.39 -11.32
CA TYR A 41 17.55 -20.53 -10.52
C TYR A 41 17.52 -20.23 -9.01
N LYS A 42 18.03 -19.06 -8.60
CA LYS A 42 18.01 -18.63 -7.20
C LYS A 42 16.57 -18.40 -6.71
N MET A 43 15.71 -17.80 -7.55
CA MET A 43 14.29 -17.63 -7.22
C MET A 43 13.63 -18.99 -6.96
N GLU A 44 13.93 -19.98 -7.79
CA GLU A 44 13.40 -21.32 -7.68
C GLU A 44 13.87 -22.04 -6.41
N THR A 45 15.15 -21.87 -6.07
CA THR A 45 15.82 -22.51 -4.93
C THR A 45 15.36 -21.92 -3.60
N ASN A 46 15.29 -20.58 -3.50
CA ASN A 46 14.96 -19.87 -2.27
C ASN A 46 13.46 -19.88 -1.93
N TYR A 47 12.59 -20.25 -2.87
CA TYR A 47 11.12 -20.09 -2.71
C TYR A 47 10.56 -20.76 -1.46
N ASN A 48 11.02 -21.97 -1.10
CA ASN A 48 10.46 -22.71 0.03
C ASN A 48 10.78 -22.02 1.37
N ASP A 49 12.00 -21.50 1.51
CA ASP A 49 12.43 -20.77 2.70
C ASP A 49 11.70 -19.44 2.78
N TYR A 50 11.62 -18.72 1.64
CA TYR A 50 10.83 -17.50 1.49
C TYR A 50 9.37 -17.70 1.90
N ARG A 51 8.72 -18.76 1.41
CA ARG A 51 7.35 -19.15 1.76
C ARG A 51 7.18 -19.43 3.25
N THR A 52 8.15 -20.11 3.84
CA THR A 52 8.13 -20.49 5.26
C THR A 52 8.29 -19.26 6.15
N VAL A 53 9.12 -18.30 5.76
CA VAL A 53 9.38 -17.09 6.54
C VAL A 53 8.25 -16.07 6.40
N LYS A 54 7.90 -15.68 5.16
CA LYS A 54 7.06 -14.51 4.90
C LYS A 54 5.57 -14.77 5.10
N ARG A 55 5.12 -15.99 4.83
CA ARG A 55 3.70 -16.40 4.77
C ARG A 55 2.89 -15.54 3.78
N ASP A 56 1.63 -15.92 3.53
CA ASP A 56 0.72 -15.28 2.56
C ASP A 56 1.41 -14.72 1.31
N ILE A 57 1.99 -15.63 0.50
CA ILE A 57 2.70 -15.25 -0.73
C ILE A 57 2.10 -15.92 -1.96
N THR A 58 2.37 -15.29 -3.10
CA THR A 58 2.10 -15.81 -4.44
C THR A 58 2.70 -17.21 -4.65
N ALA A 59 1.99 -18.07 -5.38
CA ALA A 59 2.44 -19.41 -5.72
C ALA A 59 3.75 -19.39 -6.53
N LYS A 60 4.61 -20.39 -6.33
CA LYS A 60 5.92 -20.50 -6.98
C LYS A 60 5.81 -20.39 -8.49
N GLU A 61 4.87 -21.14 -9.05
CA GLU A 61 4.67 -21.26 -10.49
C GLU A 61 4.34 -19.92 -11.13
N GLU A 62 3.64 -19.07 -10.38
CA GLU A 62 3.19 -17.76 -10.80
C GLU A 62 4.32 -16.74 -10.67
N ILE A 63 5.06 -16.71 -9.55
CA ILE A 63 6.26 -15.87 -9.38
C ILE A 63 7.26 -16.11 -10.53
N LEU A 64 7.57 -17.37 -10.83
CA LEU A 64 8.50 -17.72 -11.91
C LEU A 64 7.95 -17.32 -13.29
N THR A 65 6.63 -17.46 -13.51
CA THR A 65 6.00 -17.03 -14.76
C THR A 65 6.02 -15.51 -14.90
N ASP A 66 5.74 -14.77 -13.81
CA ASP A 66 5.73 -13.31 -13.78
C ASP A 66 7.12 -12.74 -14.05
N PHE A 67 8.17 -13.33 -13.48
CA PHE A 67 9.56 -12.97 -13.80
C PHE A 67 9.91 -13.19 -15.27
N ILE A 68 9.54 -14.33 -15.86
CA ILE A 68 9.78 -14.59 -17.29
C ILE A 68 9.02 -13.59 -18.17
N ASN A 69 7.78 -13.26 -17.80
CA ASN A 69 6.98 -12.26 -18.52
C ASN A 69 7.57 -10.85 -18.38
N LEU A 70 8.11 -10.49 -17.21
CA LEU A 70 8.82 -9.23 -16.99
C LEU A 70 9.99 -9.08 -17.99
N VAL A 71 10.84 -10.11 -18.09
CA VAL A 71 11.95 -10.13 -19.06
C VAL A 71 11.44 -10.07 -20.50
N ARG A 72 10.38 -10.82 -20.82
CA ARG A 72 9.80 -10.87 -22.17
C ARG A 72 9.23 -9.53 -22.61
N ASP A 73 8.44 -8.90 -21.75
CA ASP A 73 7.54 -7.81 -22.14
C ASP A 73 8.11 -6.43 -21.82
N TYR A 74 9.01 -6.32 -20.83
CA TYR A 74 9.52 -5.05 -20.31
C TYR A 74 11.02 -4.80 -20.52
N CYS A 75 11.80 -5.78 -21.01
CA CYS A 75 13.22 -5.59 -21.29
C CYS A 75 13.55 -5.98 -22.74
N ASN A 76 13.84 -5.00 -23.59
CA ASN A 76 14.23 -5.19 -24.98
C ASN A 76 15.74 -5.36 -25.16
N SER A 77 16.54 -4.69 -24.32
CA SER A 77 18.01 -4.74 -24.38
C SER A 77 18.61 -4.67 -22.96
N LEU A 78 19.65 -5.47 -22.73
CA LEU A 78 20.36 -5.59 -21.47
C LEU A 78 21.87 -5.40 -21.70
N ILE A 79 22.42 -4.34 -21.13
CA ILE A 79 23.82 -3.96 -21.23
C ILE A 79 24.50 -4.18 -19.87
N VAL A 80 25.37 -5.18 -19.81
CA VAL A 80 26.15 -5.47 -18.59
C VAL A 80 27.37 -4.55 -18.53
N ILE A 81 27.46 -3.77 -17.46
CA ILE A 81 28.51 -2.78 -17.27
C ILE A 81 29.78 -3.48 -16.80
N LYS A 82 30.86 -3.31 -17.57
CA LYS A 82 32.18 -3.85 -17.21
C LYS A 82 32.75 -3.03 -16.04
N PRO A 83 33.22 -3.66 -14.94
CA PRO A 83 33.74 -2.96 -13.77
C PRO A 83 34.84 -1.93 -14.06
N GLU A 84 35.68 -2.18 -15.07
CA GLU A 84 36.79 -1.29 -15.46
C GLU A 84 36.44 -0.27 -16.55
N SER A 85 35.17 -0.19 -16.96
CA SER A 85 34.75 0.77 -18.00
C SER A 85 34.65 2.19 -17.45
N LYS A 86 34.86 3.21 -18.31
CA LYS A 86 34.56 4.61 -17.95
C LYS A 86 33.11 4.80 -17.47
N ARG A 87 32.19 3.98 -17.97
CA ARG A 87 30.77 3.96 -17.55
C ARG A 87 30.61 3.48 -16.10
N SER A 88 31.43 2.54 -15.65
CA SER A 88 31.49 2.10 -14.24
C SER A 88 31.85 3.26 -13.31
N SER A 89 32.83 4.08 -13.66
CA SER A 89 33.24 5.25 -12.87
C SER A 89 32.17 6.35 -12.79
N LEU A 90 31.27 6.43 -13.77
CA LEU A 90 30.16 7.37 -13.76
C LEU A 90 29.04 6.91 -12.80
N LEU A 91 28.80 5.60 -12.72
CA LEU A 91 27.80 5.00 -11.84
C LEU A 91 28.31 4.66 -10.44
N SER A 92 29.63 4.62 -10.23
CA SER A 92 30.18 4.47 -8.88
C SER A 92 29.88 5.68 -8.00
N ASN A 93 29.61 6.84 -8.61
CA ASN A 93 29.26 8.09 -7.92
C ASN A 93 27.75 8.28 -7.76
N THR A 94 26.94 7.33 -8.24
CA THR A 94 25.49 7.30 -8.01
C THR A 94 25.16 6.21 -7.00
N GLU A 95 24.11 6.42 -6.22
CA GLU A 95 23.61 5.39 -5.29
C GLU A 95 23.06 4.17 -6.05
N SER A 96 22.47 4.38 -7.22
CA SER A 96 21.94 3.30 -8.06
C SER A 96 23.03 2.52 -8.81
N LYS A 97 22.83 1.21 -8.92
CA LYS A 97 23.70 0.23 -9.60
C LYS A 97 23.19 -0.17 -10.98
N TYR A 98 22.17 0.53 -11.47
CA TYR A 98 21.59 0.32 -12.78
C TYR A 98 21.03 1.63 -13.36
N ILE A 99 20.74 1.64 -14.65
CA ILE A 99 20.01 2.69 -15.36
C ILE A 99 18.93 2.02 -16.19
N ALA A 100 17.68 2.40 -15.95
CA ALA A 100 16.52 1.89 -16.69
C ALA A 100 15.96 2.99 -17.61
N ASN A 101 15.78 2.67 -18.89
CA ASN A 101 15.09 3.52 -19.85
C ASN A 101 13.74 2.89 -20.20
N LEU A 102 12.67 3.45 -19.63
CA LEU A 102 11.29 2.96 -19.78
C LEU A 102 10.79 2.98 -21.23
N ASP A 103 11.09 4.05 -21.99
CA ASP A 103 10.62 4.23 -23.37
C ASP A 103 11.21 3.18 -24.30
N LYS A 104 12.53 2.94 -24.17
CA LYS A 104 13.26 1.96 -24.99
C LYS A 104 13.20 0.55 -24.43
N LYS A 105 12.79 0.40 -23.16
CA LYS A 105 12.89 -0.86 -22.39
C LYS A 105 14.33 -1.37 -22.34
N GLU A 106 15.26 -0.45 -22.09
CA GLU A 106 16.70 -0.72 -22.04
C GLU A 106 17.20 -0.69 -20.59
N LEU A 107 17.99 -1.70 -20.21
CA LEU A 107 18.63 -1.78 -18.89
C LEU A 107 20.15 -1.79 -19.03
N GLU A 108 20.83 -0.82 -18.42
CA GLU A 108 22.27 -0.86 -18.17
C GLU A 108 22.52 -1.21 -16.70
N VAL A 109 23.33 -2.23 -16.39
CA VAL A 109 23.43 -2.74 -15.01
C VAL A 109 24.77 -3.39 -14.68
N PHE A 110 25.22 -3.25 -13.43
CA PHE A 110 26.38 -3.99 -12.92
C PHE A 110 26.10 -5.51 -12.86
N PRO A 111 27.14 -6.37 -13.04
CA PRO A 111 26.97 -7.82 -13.13
C PRO A 111 26.68 -8.46 -11.76
N ASN A 112 25.46 -8.27 -11.25
CA ASN A 112 24.97 -8.83 -9.99
C ASN A 112 23.48 -9.18 -10.16
N GLU A 113 23.07 -10.35 -9.69
CA GLU A 113 21.69 -10.82 -9.89
C GLU A 113 20.65 -9.93 -9.20
N LYS A 114 20.96 -9.37 -8.02
CA LYS A 114 20.08 -8.43 -7.31
C LYS A 114 19.85 -7.18 -8.14
N TYR A 115 20.91 -6.52 -8.60
CA TYR A 115 20.81 -5.29 -9.38
C TYR A 115 20.11 -5.51 -10.72
N ILE A 116 20.30 -6.68 -11.33
CA ILE A 116 19.54 -7.06 -12.53
C ILE A 116 18.05 -7.16 -12.24
N LEU A 117 17.68 -7.82 -11.15
CA LEU A 117 16.27 -7.99 -10.80
C LEU A 117 15.61 -6.64 -10.45
N GLU A 118 16.28 -5.80 -9.64
CA GLU A 118 15.85 -4.41 -9.36
C GLU A 118 15.70 -3.61 -10.65
N GLY A 119 16.71 -3.65 -11.51
CA GLY A 119 16.71 -2.99 -12.81
C GLY A 119 15.59 -3.47 -13.75
N LEU A 120 15.24 -4.76 -13.72
CA LEU A 120 14.12 -5.29 -14.49
C LEU A 120 12.78 -4.80 -13.95
N TYR A 121 12.61 -4.75 -12.63
CA TYR A 121 11.37 -4.24 -12.01
C TYR A 121 11.21 -2.73 -12.17
N SER A 122 12.29 -1.94 -12.23
CA SER A 122 12.20 -0.51 -12.55
C SER A 122 11.76 -0.23 -14.00
N LEU A 123 11.88 -1.20 -14.91
CA LEU A 123 11.30 -1.12 -16.26
C LEU A 123 9.81 -1.46 -16.30
N TYR A 124 9.25 -2.03 -15.23
CA TYR A 124 7.82 -2.29 -15.14
C TYR A 124 7.07 -0.97 -15.01
N ASN A 125 6.07 -0.78 -15.88
CA ASN A 125 5.15 0.34 -15.78
C ASN A 125 3.72 -0.14 -16.01
N ASN A 126 2.80 0.35 -15.18
CA ASN A 126 1.37 0.11 -15.28
C ASN A 126 0.56 1.36 -14.94
N ASN A 127 0.28 2.17 -15.96
CA ASN A 127 -0.51 3.39 -15.82
C ASN A 127 -2.00 3.13 -15.45
N ALA A 128 -2.49 1.90 -15.61
CA ALA A 128 -3.86 1.50 -15.25
C ALA A 128 -3.99 1.07 -13.78
N MET A 129 -2.90 1.06 -13.01
CA MET A 129 -2.90 0.66 -11.60
C MET A 129 -3.82 1.53 -10.74
N VAL A 130 -3.89 2.83 -11.03
CA VAL A 130 -4.72 3.79 -10.30
C VAL A 130 -5.44 4.72 -11.29
N ASN A 131 -6.72 4.95 -11.05
CA ASN A 131 -7.57 5.76 -11.92
C ASN A 131 -7.17 7.25 -11.91
N ASP A 132 -7.23 7.90 -13.07
CA ASP A 132 -6.88 9.32 -13.25
C ASP A 132 -7.68 10.29 -12.37
N LYS A 133 -8.89 9.90 -11.94
CA LYS A 133 -9.75 10.71 -11.07
C LYS A 133 -9.10 11.09 -9.72
N TYR A 134 -8.05 10.38 -9.31
CA TYR A 134 -7.36 10.61 -8.04
C TYR A 134 -6.27 11.70 -8.12
N GLY A 135 -5.96 12.24 -9.30
CA GLY A 135 -4.99 13.33 -9.46
C GLY A 135 -3.65 13.00 -8.81
N ILE A 136 -3.11 13.87 -7.95
CA ILE A 136 -1.80 13.68 -7.30
C ILE A 136 -1.74 12.39 -6.47
N LEU A 137 -2.86 11.93 -5.91
CA LEU A 137 -2.88 10.66 -5.17
C LEU A 137 -2.58 9.47 -6.09
N LYS A 138 -2.93 9.54 -7.38
CA LYS A 138 -2.52 8.54 -8.37
C LYS A 138 -1.00 8.43 -8.43
N ASP A 139 -0.32 9.55 -8.61
CA ASP A 139 1.13 9.59 -8.77
C ASP A 139 1.84 9.11 -7.50
N ALA A 140 1.36 9.55 -6.33
CA ALA A 140 1.87 9.11 -5.03
C ALA A 140 1.72 7.60 -4.79
N ILE A 141 0.53 7.04 -5.07
CA ILE A 141 0.32 5.59 -4.93
C ILE A 141 1.15 4.83 -5.95
N MET A 142 1.21 5.28 -7.21
CA MET A 142 1.99 4.61 -8.25
C MET A 142 3.46 4.51 -7.87
N GLU A 143 4.08 5.58 -7.37
CA GLU A 143 5.48 5.54 -6.92
C GLU A 143 5.69 4.53 -5.80
N ILE A 144 4.91 4.66 -4.72
CA ILE A 144 5.01 3.76 -3.56
C ILE A 144 4.77 2.30 -3.95
N PHE A 145 3.79 2.02 -4.81
CA PHE A 145 3.46 0.66 -5.20
C PHE A 145 4.45 0.07 -6.19
N VAL A 146 5.04 0.86 -7.09
CA VAL A 146 6.11 0.38 -7.98
C VAL A 146 7.34 0.00 -7.16
N HIS A 147 7.78 0.87 -6.25
CA HIS A 147 8.93 0.60 -5.38
C HIS A 147 8.64 -0.56 -4.40
N GLY A 148 7.47 -0.56 -3.78
CA GLY A 148 7.02 -1.61 -2.87
C GLY A 148 6.92 -2.98 -3.56
N ASN A 149 6.36 -3.03 -4.77
CA ASN A 149 6.29 -4.26 -5.56
C ASN A 149 7.67 -4.74 -6.01
N SER A 150 8.57 -3.83 -6.39
CA SER A 150 9.97 -4.17 -6.68
C SER A 150 10.61 -4.83 -5.47
N SER A 151 10.60 -4.15 -4.30
CA SER A 151 11.14 -4.67 -3.05
C SER A 151 10.56 -6.03 -2.66
N ASN A 152 9.24 -6.19 -2.80
CA ASN A 152 8.53 -7.43 -2.50
C ASN A 152 9.00 -8.61 -3.37
N ASN A 153 9.25 -8.37 -4.66
CA ASN A 153 9.64 -9.43 -5.59
C ASN A 153 11.15 -9.72 -5.57
N ILE A 154 11.99 -8.75 -5.24
CA ILE A 154 13.44 -8.98 -5.08
C ILE A 154 13.77 -9.65 -3.75
N GLU A 155 12.89 -9.56 -2.74
CA GLU A 155 13.13 -10.07 -1.38
C GLU A 155 13.63 -11.52 -1.37
N LEU A 156 13.00 -12.38 -2.16
CA LEU A 156 13.34 -13.80 -2.26
C LEU A 156 14.75 -14.06 -2.81
N LEU A 157 15.39 -13.06 -3.42
CA LEU A 157 16.78 -13.07 -3.87
C LEU A 157 17.69 -12.27 -2.92
N ARG A 158 17.20 -11.15 -2.37
CA ARG A 158 17.94 -10.24 -1.49
C ARG A 158 18.19 -10.86 -0.12
N ASP A 159 17.16 -11.42 0.51
CA ASP A 159 17.19 -11.80 1.92
C ASP A 159 17.44 -13.30 2.13
N PHE A 160 17.51 -14.09 1.06
CA PHE A 160 17.66 -15.54 1.10
C PHE A 160 18.85 -15.99 0.26
N ASN A 161 19.72 -16.80 0.85
CA ASN A 161 20.93 -17.31 0.18
C ASN A 161 21.00 -18.85 0.14
N GLY A 162 19.85 -19.53 0.29
CA GLY A 162 19.73 -20.99 0.31
C GLY A 162 20.13 -21.66 1.63
N PHE A 163 20.59 -20.89 2.63
CA PHE A 163 20.98 -21.42 3.95
C PHE A 163 20.42 -20.59 5.11
N ALA A 164 20.21 -19.30 4.90
CA ALA A 164 19.75 -18.39 5.94
C ALA A 164 18.80 -17.33 5.39
N TRP A 165 17.97 -16.81 6.29
CA TRP A 165 17.22 -15.58 6.10
C TRP A 165 17.98 -14.43 6.76
N TYR A 166 18.47 -13.47 5.98
CA TYR A 166 19.24 -12.34 6.48
C TYR A 166 18.72 -11.04 5.89
N VAL A 167 18.12 -10.19 6.73
CA VAL A 167 17.65 -8.87 6.32
C VAL A 167 18.76 -7.84 6.55
N ALA A 168 19.32 -7.33 5.46
CA ALA A 168 20.27 -6.22 5.46
C ALA A 168 19.51 -4.89 5.30
N LYS A 169 19.51 -4.05 6.34
CA LYS A 169 18.69 -2.82 6.38
C LYS A 169 19.06 -1.81 5.29
N ASN A 170 20.35 -1.69 5.01
CA ASN A 170 20.93 -0.80 4.01
C ASN A 170 20.80 -1.34 2.56
N GLU A 171 20.16 -2.49 2.36
CA GLU A 171 19.99 -3.11 1.06
C GLU A 171 18.63 -2.83 0.40
N PHE A 172 17.77 -2.04 1.05
CA PHE A 172 16.46 -1.64 0.55
C PHE A 172 16.58 -0.31 -0.21
N GLU A 173 16.17 -0.30 -1.48
CA GLU A 173 16.11 0.92 -2.30
C GLU A 173 15.11 1.92 -1.71
N ASP A 174 13.98 1.43 -1.18
CA ASP A 174 12.95 2.25 -0.57
C ASP A 174 12.29 1.53 0.62
N ALA A 175 12.83 1.76 1.82
CA ALA A 175 12.32 1.15 3.04
C ALA A 175 10.86 1.55 3.35
N TYR A 176 10.48 2.79 3.06
CA TYR A 176 9.14 3.30 3.35
C TYR A 176 8.10 2.67 2.43
N ALA A 177 8.38 2.63 1.13
CA ALA A 177 7.48 2.01 0.16
C ALA A 177 7.34 0.51 0.43
N ASN A 178 8.45 -0.18 0.74
CA ASN A 178 8.41 -1.58 1.13
C ASN A 178 7.50 -1.80 2.34
N LEU A 179 7.66 -1.01 3.41
CA LEU A 179 6.89 -1.19 4.63
C LEU A 179 5.39 -0.98 4.40
N ILE A 180 5.00 0.11 3.74
CA ILE A 180 3.59 0.37 3.38
C ILE A 180 3.01 -0.76 2.54
N PHE A 181 3.79 -1.29 1.59
CA PHE A 181 3.35 -2.40 0.74
C PHE A 181 3.13 -3.67 1.57
N GLN A 182 4.02 -3.98 2.53
CA GLN A 182 3.84 -5.13 3.42
C GLN A 182 2.68 -4.93 4.41
N ASP A 183 2.45 -3.71 4.89
CA ASP A 183 1.31 -3.40 5.76
C ASP A 183 0.00 -3.72 5.04
N ILE A 184 -0.15 -3.22 3.81
CA ILE A 184 -1.34 -3.48 2.98
C ILE A 184 -1.48 -4.98 2.69
N ARG A 185 -0.38 -5.68 2.38
CA ARG A 185 -0.39 -7.14 2.15
C ARG A 185 -0.96 -7.87 3.37
N ILE A 186 -0.50 -7.55 4.57
CA ILE A 186 -0.92 -8.24 5.79
C ILE A 186 -2.38 -7.91 6.14
N ILE A 187 -2.78 -6.64 6.11
CA ILE A 187 -4.14 -6.26 6.53
C ILE A 187 -5.21 -6.58 5.49
N ALA A 188 -4.90 -6.49 4.19
CA ALA A 188 -5.87 -6.64 3.09
C ALA A 188 -5.69 -7.94 2.29
N GLY A 189 -4.57 -8.65 2.47
CA GLY A 189 -4.23 -9.90 1.79
C GLY A 189 -3.41 -9.70 0.51
N ASN A 190 -2.50 -10.65 0.25
CA ASN A 190 -1.65 -10.64 -0.94
C ASN A 190 -2.43 -10.67 -2.27
N ASP A 191 -3.56 -11.37 -2.32
CA ASP A 191 -4.39 -11.47 -3.54
C ASP A 191 -4.92 -10.11 -4.01
N LEU A 192 -5.40 -9.27 -3.08
CA LEU A 192 -5.88 -7.92 -3.40
C LEU A 192 -4.74 -7.06 -3.93
N LEU A 193 -3.60 -7.07 -3.23
CA LEU A 193 -2.44 -6.27 -3.58
C LEU A 193 -1.87 -6.67 -4.94
N LYS A 194 -1.80 -7.97 -5.21
CA LYS A 194 -1.41 -8.49 -6.52
C LYS A 194 -2.37 -8.05 -7.63
N ALA A 195 -3.67 -8.22 -7.41
CA ALA A 195 -4.68 -7.82 -8.38
C ALA A 195 -4.63 -6.31 -8.69
N TRP A 196 -4.30 -5.49 -7.68
CA TRP A 196 -4.10 -4.05 -7.84
C TRP A 196 -2.87 -3.73 -8.70
N VAL A 197 -1.70 -4.23 -8.32
CA VAL A 197 -0.44 -3.90 -9.01
C VAL A 197 -0.44 -4.30 -10.49
N TYR A 198 -1.05 -5.45 -10.80
CA TYR A 198 -1.11 -5.99 -12.17
C TYR A 198 -2.43 -5.68 -12.88
N ASN A 199 -3.21 -4.73 -12.35
CA ASN A 199 -4.47 -4.32 -12.96
C ASN A 199 -4.29 -3.83 -14.40
N LYS A 200 -5.11 -4.32 -15.33
CA LYS A 200 -5.12 -3.86 -16.73
C LYS A 200 -6.42 -3.12 -17.10
N ASP A 201 -7.36 -3.05 -16.16
CA ASP A 201 -8.69 -2.51 -16.35
C ASP A 201 -8.80 -1.15 -15.63
N SER A 202 -8.73 -0.05 -16.39
CA SER A 202 -8.79 1.32 -15.84
C SER A 202 -10.11 1.64 -15.12
N ASP A 203 -11.15 0.85 -15.35
CA ASP A 203 -12.45 1.04 -14.69
C ASP A 203 -12.48 0.43 -13.29
N LYS A 204 -11.55 -0.49 -12.98
CA LYS A 204 -11.42 -1.05 -11.63
C LYS A 204 -10.75 -0.08 -10.68
N ASP A 205 -11.41 0.10 -9.55
CA ASP A 205 -10.99 1.05 -8.52
C ASP A 205 -10.49 0.32 -7.28
N TYR A 206 -9.20 0.00 -7.27
CA TYR A 206 -8.58 -0.74 -6.18
C TYR A 206 -8.42 0.08 -4.89
N ILE A 207 -8.51 1.42 -4.95
CA ILE A 207 -8.55 2.25 -3.74
C ILE A 207 -9.89 2.00 -3.01
N GLU A 208 -11.00 1.97 -3.74
CA GLU A 208 -12.30 1.60 -3.17
C GLU A 208 -12.36 0.12 -2.78
N GLU A 209 -11.74 -0.79 -3.53
CA GLU A 209 -11.65 -2.20 -3.12
C GLU A 209 -10.84 -2.38 -1.83
N LEU A 210 -9.72 -1.67 -1.65
CA LEU A 210 -9.00 -1.64 -0.37
C LEU A 210 -9.92 -1.16 0.75
N LYS A 211 -10.63 -0.05 0.54
CA LYS A 211 -11.57 0.49 1.53
C LYS A 211 -12.67 -0.51 1.88
N LYS A 212 -13.26 -1.19 0.90
CA LYS A 212 -14.26 -2.25 1.12
C LYS A 212 -13.68 -3.41 1.91
N GLU A 213 -12.48 -3.86 1.56
CA GLU A 213 -11.82 -4.98 2.22
C GLU A 213 -11.48 -4.65 3.68
N LEU A 214 -11.01 -3.43 3.95
CA LEU A 214 -10.80 -2.96 5.34
C LEU A 214 -12.12 -2.91 6.12
N ASN A 215 -13.21 -2.39 5.54
CA ASN A 215 -14.52 -2.38 6.19
C ASN A 215 -15.13 -3.78 6.38
N ARG A 216 -14.69 -4.77 5.59
CA ARG A 216 -15.09 -6.18 5.76
C ARG A 216 -14.35 -6.84 6.91
N ARG A 217 -13.07 -6.51 7.08
CA ARG A 217 -12.17 -7.14 8.08
C ARG A 217 -12.25 -6.47 9.46
N TYR A 218 -12.48 -5.17 9.48
CA TYR A 218 -12.44 -4.32 10.67
C TYR A 218 -13.75 -3.58 10.86
N ASP A 219 -14.04 -3.24 12.12
CA ASP A 219 -15.13 -2.32 12.43
C ASP A 219 -14.77 -0.91 11.97
N LYS A 220 -15.79 -0.07 11.74
CA LYS A 220 -15.61 1.28 11.17
C LYS A 220 -14.62 2.16 11.95
N GLU A 221 -14.58 2.00 13.27
CA GLU A 221 -13.68 2.73 14.17
C GLU A 221 -12.19 2.47 13.88
N ILE A 222 -11.86 1.39 13.17
CA ILE A 222 -10.50 1.03 12.78
C ILE A 222 -10.32 1.10 11.27
N ALA A 223 -11.29 0.60 10.49
CA ALA A 223 -11.20 0.54 9.03
C ALA A 223 -10.96 1.91 8.40
N GLU A 224 -11.75 2.91 8.77
CA GLU A 224 -11.69 4.25 8.18
C GLU A 224 -10.42 5.02 8.61
N PRO A 225 -10.07 5.06 9.90
CA PRO A 225 -8.80 5.66 10.31
C PRO A 225 -7.58 4.98 9.67
N LEU A 226 -7.54 3.65 9.60
CA LEU A 226 -6.40 2.92 9.02
C LEU A 226 -6.25 3.23 7.54
N PHE A 227 -7.35 3.23 6.78
CA PHE A 227 -7.35 3.65 5.38
C PHE A 227 -6.83 5.07 5.23
N ASN A 228 -7.36 6.01 6.02
CA ASN A 228 -6.95 7.41 5.95
C ASN A 228 -5.46 7.59 6.26
N GLN A 229 -4.95 6.89 7.28
CA GLN A 229 -3.54 6.96 7.64
C GLN A 229 -2.63 6.40 6.54
N ILE A 230 -3.01 5.30 5.87
CA ILE A 230 -2.27 4.79 4.70
C ILE A 230 -2.14 5.89 3.63
N ILE A 231 -3.25 6.55 3.30
CA ILE A 231 -3.27 7.60 2.27
C ILE A 231 -2.45 8.82 2.72
N ILE A 232 -2.57 9.25 3.97
CA ILE A 232 -1.79 10.36 4.54
C ILE A 232 -0.29 10.07 4.46
N THR A 233 0.14 8.89 4.89
CA THR A 233 1.55 8.49 4.89
C THR A 233 2.10 8.43 3.45
N ILE A 234 1.37 7.84 2.50
CA ILE A 234 1.76 7.80 1.08
C ILE A 234 1.94 9.21 0.51
N LEU A 235 0.96 10.09 0.71
CA LEU A 235 1.02 11.47 0.23
C LEU A 235 2.17 12.24 0.89
N LYS A 236 2.42 12.01 2.18
CA LYS A 236 3.47 12.72 2.91
C LYS A 236 4.85 12.37 2.38
N ILE A 237 5.11 11.08 2.16
CA ILE A 237 6.34 10.60 1.52
C ILE A 237 6.50 11.24 0.14
N TYR A 238 5.44 11.22 -0.66
CA TYR A 238 5.45 11.79 -2.00
C TYR A 238 5.78 13.29 -1.99
N PHE A 239 5.15 14.09 -1.12
CA PHE A 239 5.41 15.53 -1.03
C PHE A 239 6.81 15.88 -0.53
N GLU A 240 7.42 15.04 0.32
CA GLU A 240 8.80 15.23 0.75
C GLU A 240 9.81 14.92 -0.36
N ARG A 241 9.49 13.94 -1.22
CA ARG A 241 10.30 13.59 -2.41
C ARG A 241 10.14 14.58 -3.55
N HIS A 242 8.94 15.15 -3.69
CA HIS A 242 8.51 16.03 -4.78
C HIS A 242 8.04 17.40 -4.26
N PRO A 243 8.94 18.21 -3.66
CA PRO A 243 8.57 19.48 -3.01
C PRO A 243 8.01 20.53 -3.98
N GLU A 244 8.29 20.42 -5.28
CA GLU A 244 7.68 21.25 -6.34
C GLU A 244 6.18 20.98 -6.51
N THR A 245 5.72 19.75 -6.34
CA THR A 245 4.30 19.41 -6.41
C THR A 245 3.49 20.14 -5.34
N LYS A 246 4.08 20.36 -4.16
CA LYS A 246 3.48 21.18 -3.09
C LYS A 246 3.27 22.64 -3.51
N LYS A 247 4.12 23.17 -4.39
CA LYS A 247 3.97 24.55 -4.93
C LYS A 247 2.87 24.62 -5.97
N GLU A 248 2.75 23.60 -6.81
CA GLU A 248 1.68 23.51 -7.82
C GLU A 248 0.29 23.36 -7.20
N LEU A 249 0.19 22.62 -6.09
CA LEU A 249 -1.03 22.53 -5.28
C LEU A 249 -1.50 23.92 -4.81
N LYS A 250 -0.58 24.74 -4.31
CA LYS A 250 -0.87 26.13 -3.89
C LYS A 250 -1.28 27.02 -5.06
N ALA A 251 -0.61 26.88 -6.20
CA ALA A 251 -0.91 27.68 -7.40
C ALA A 251 -2.30 27.36 -7.99
N LYS A 252 -2.77 26.10 -7.90
CA LYS A 252 -4.10 25.69 -8.38
C LYS A 252 -5.25 26.25 -7.53
N GLU A 253 -5.05 26.54 -6.24
CA GLU A 253 -6.05 27.25 -5.42
C GLU A 253 -6.12 28.74 -5.74
N GLU A 254 -5.00 29.34 -6.17
CA GLU A 254 -4.93 30.77 -6.49
C GLU A 254 -5.53 31.13 -7.86
N GLU A 255 -5.81 30.16 -8.75
CA GLU A 255 -6.54 30.41 -10.00
C GLU A 255 -8.08 30.36 -9.81
N PRO A 256 -8.81 31.50 -9.87
CA PRO A 256 -10.26 31.53 -9.75
C PRO A 256 -10.96 31.09 -11.06
N GLN A 257 -10.58 29.97 -11.67
CA GLN A 257 -11.22 29.50 -12.91
C GLN A 257 -12.66 29.02 -12.69
N ASP A 258 -12.96 28.33 -11.59
CA ASP A 258 -14.31 27.81 -11.32
C ASP A 258 -15.31 28.91 -10.93
N ILE A 259 -14.86 29.95 -10.22
CA ILE A 259 -15.72 31.10 -9.88
C ILE A 259 -16.07 31.90 -11.13
N ARG A 260 -15.11 32.09 -12.05
CA ARG A 260 -15.36 32.81 -13.31
C ARG A 260 -16.37 32.06 -14.18
N ARG A 261 -16.22 30.74 -14.38
CA ARG A 261 -17.19 29.92 -15.12
C ARG A 261 -18.57 29.92 -14.47
N TYR A 262 -18.64 29.73 -13.14
CA TYR A 262 -19.90 29.73 -12.40
C TYR A 262 -20.63 31.09 -12.47
N ILE A 263 -19.89 32.21 -12.35
CA ILE A 263 -20.46 33.57 -12.52
C ILE A 263 -20.93 33.78 -13.96
N GLU A 264 -20.20 33.29 -14.96
CA GLU A 264 -20.60 33.38 -16.37
C GLU A 264 -21.88 32.60 -16.67
N GLU A 265 -22.03 31.38 -16.13
CA GLU A 265 -23.24 30.57 -16.30
C GLU A 265 -24.46 31.21 -15.64
N ILE A 266 -24.34 31.66 -14.39
CA ILE A 266 -25.42 32.38 -13.71
C ILE A 266 -25.77 33.68 -14.46
N SER A 267 -24.77 34.38 -14.99
CA SER A 267 -25.00 35.62 -15.75
C SER A 267 -25.74 35.35 -17.06
N LYS A 268 -25.41 34.28 -17.77
CA LYS A 268 -26.11 33.85 -18.98
C LYS A 268 -27.56 33.46 -18.69
N ASP A 269 -27.81 32.72 -17.62
CA ASP A 269 -29.17 32.29 -17.26
C ASP A 269 -30.01 33.43 -16.68
N LYS A 270 -29.43 34.33 -15.88
CA LYS A 270 -30.09 35.56 -15.43
C LYS A 270 -30.55 36.40 -16.63
N LYS A 271 -29.73 36.50 -17.69
CA LYS A 271 -30.10 37.21 -18.93
C LYS A 271 -31.29 36.55 -19.64
N LYS A 272 -31.39 35.22 -19.64
CA LYS A 272 -32.55 34.50 -20.20
C LYS A 272 -33.82 34.72 -19.37
N ILE A 273 -33.71 34.68 -18.04
CA ILE A 273 -34.86 34.89 -17.15
C ILE A 273 -35.35 36.35 -17.24
N LEU A 274 -34.45 37.33 -17.34
CA LEU A 274 -34.83 38.73 -17.54
C LEU A 274 -35.62 38.91 -18.84
N LYS A 275 -35.18 38.31 -19.95
CA LYS A 275 -35.95 38.31 -21.20
C LYS A 275 -37.31 37.65 -21.06
N LYS A 276 -37.42 36.58 -20.27
CA LYS A 276 -38.70 35.93 -19.98
C LYS A 276 -39.62 36.85 -19.16
N VAL A 277 -39.08 37.57 -18.19
CA VAL A 277 -39.83 38.58 -17.41
C VAL A 277 -40.31 39.72 -18.31
N GLU A 278 -39.45 40.24 -19.19
CA GLU A 278 -39.82 41.28 -20.17
C GLU A 278 -40.97 40.81 -21.08
N ASN A 279 -40.92 39.57 -21.55
CA ASN A 279 -41.99 38.99 -22.36
C ASN A 279 -43.30 38.82 -21.57
N LEU A 280 -43.22 38.33 -20.33
CA LEU A 280 -44.38 38.22 -19.44
C LEU A 280 -44.99 39.61 -19.15
N ASP A 281 -44.16 40.63 -18.89
CA ASP A 281 -44.61 42.01 -18.71
C ASP A 281 -45.29 42.56 -19.97
N ARG A 282 -44.80 42.20 -21.16
CA ARG A 282 -45.43 42.59 -22.43
C ARG A 282 -46.81 41.95 -22.61
N ILE A 283 -46.97 40.68 -22.23
CA ILE A 283 -48.25 39.96 -22.36
C ILE A 283 -49.25 40.44 -21.29
N ILE A 284 -48.80 40.65 -20.05
CA ILE A 284 -49.67 41.09 -18.93
C ILE A 284 -50.25 42.49 -19.17
N ASN A 285 -49.51 43.36 -19.85
CA ASN A 285 -49.87 44.77 -20.07
C ASN A 285 -50.57 45.03 -21.42
N ASP A 286 -50.65 44.05 -22.32
CA ASP A 286 -51.24 44.16 -23.65
C ASP A 286 -52.47 43.25 -23.77
N SER A 287 -53.65 43.85 -23.88
CA SER A 287 -54.93 43.12 -23.86
C SER A 287 -55.15 42.21 -25.07
N GLU A 288 -54.52 42.49 -26.21
CA GLU A 288 -54.62 41.62 -27.40
C GLU A 288 -53.71 40.40 -27.23
N LYS A 289 -52.45 40.61 -26.81
CA LYS A 289 -51.50 39.51 -26.57
C LYS A 289 -51.92 38.59 -25.42
N LEU A 290 -52.61 39.13 -24.42
CA LEU A 290 -53.17 38.33 -23.32
C LEU A 290 -54.27 37.39 -23.82
N GLU A 291 -55.05 37.81 -24.83
CA GLU A 291 -56.07 36.95 -25.44
C GLU A 291 -55.46 35.86 -26.32
N GLU A 292 -54.43 36.19 -27.09
CA GLU A 292 -53.68 35.21 -27.89
C GLU A 292 -53.04 34.13 -27.00
N GLU A 293 -52.42 34.52 -25.89
CA GLU A 293 -51.84 33.57 -24.92
C GLU A 293 -52.92 32.71 -24.23
N LEU A 294 -54.10 33.26 -23.96
CA LEU A 294 -55.24 32.51 -23.39
C LEU A 294 -55.69 31.39 -24.32
N VAL A 295 -55.78 31.67 -25.62
CA VAL A 295 -56.15 30.68 -26.64
C VAL A 295 -55.06 29.60 -26.71
N ALA A 296 -53.80 29.99 -26.83
CA ALA A 296 -52.68 29.06 -26.92
C ALA A 296 -52.56 28.12 -25.71
N ARG A 297 -52.77 28.63 -24.48
CA ARG A 297 -52.73 27.83 -23.23
C ARG A 297 -53.91 26.86 -23.12
N LYS A 298 -55.10 27.27 -23.58
CA LYS A 298 -56.28 26.40 -23.65
C LYS A 298 -56.09 25.26 -24.67
N GLU A 299 -55.52 25.58 -25.83
CA GLU A 299 -55.15 24.58 -26.85
C GLU A 299 -54.07 23.61 -26.37
N ALA A 300 -53.15 24.07 -25.51
CA ALA A 300 -52.15 23.24 -24.84
C ALA A 300 -52.71 22.41 -23.66
N GLY A 301 -54.01 22.51 -23.35
CA GLY A 301 -54.70 21.68 -22.36
C GLY A 301 -54.84 22.28 -20.95
N GLU A 302 -54.55 23.58 -20.75
CA GLU A 302 -54.74 24.24 -19.45
C GLU A 302 -56.21 24.64 -19.20
N SER A 303 -56.76 24.26 -18.03
CA SER A 303 -58.15 24.57 -17.64
C SER A 303 -58.28 25.99 -17.07
N LEU A 304 -58.17 27.02 -17.93
CA LEU A 304 -58.31 28.44 -17.57
C LEU A 304 -59.73 28.95 -17.88
N LYS A 305 -60.42 29.59 -16.92
CA LYS A 305 -61.82 30.03 -17.12
C LYS A 305 -61.93 31.38 -17.84
N ASP A 306 -61.07 32.34 -17.53
CA ASP A 306 -61.13 33.71 -18.08
C ASP A 306 -59.76 34.44 -18.11
N LYS A 307 -59.75 35.65 -18.69
CA LYS A 307 -58.56 36.53 -18.76
C LYS A 307 -57.99 36.90 -17.40
N LEU A 308 -58.84 36.98 -16.37
CA LEU A 308 -58.43 37.40 -15.04
C LEU A 308 -57.56 36.30 -14.40
N GLN A 309 -57.99 35.05 -14.51
CA GLN A 309 -57.21 33.89 -14.05
C GLN A 309 -55.87 33.73 -14.77
N LEU A 310 -55.83 33.94 -16.09
CA LEU A 310 -54.57 33.91 -16.83
C LEU A 310 -53.63 35.04 -16.38
N LYS A 311 -54.16 36.24 -16.18
CA LYS A 311 -53.36 37.39 -15.73
C LYS A 311 -52.76 37.15 -14.35
N GLU A 312 -53.53 36.60 -13.40
CA GLU A 312 -53.03 36.20 -12.08
C GLU A 312 -51.93 35.13 -12.17
N LEU A 313 -52.11 34.14 -13.05
CA LEU A 313 -51.13 33.08 -13.28
C LEU A 313 -49.83 33.61 -13.88
N LEU A 314 -49.90 34.49 -14.89
CA LEU A 314 -48.73 35.13 -15.48
C LEU A 314 -48.00 36.04 -14.49
N ILE A 315 -48.72 36.75 -13.62
CA ILE A 315 -48.14 37.53 -12.53
C ILE A 315 -47.41 36.62 -11.55
N ALA A 316 -47.96 35.44 -11.21
CA ALA A 316 -47.29 34.46 -10.37
C ALA A 316 -46.04 33.86 -11.05
N GLU A 317 -46.09 33.54 -12.34
CA GLU A 317 -44.94 33.10 -13.13
C GLU A 317 -43.83 34.15 -13.18
N ARG A 318 -44.21 35.42 -13.35
CA ARG A 318 -43.30 36.57 -13.29
C ARG A 318 -42.65 36.68 -11.91
N GLN A 319 -43.44 36.58 -10.84
CA GLN A 319 -42.91 36.64 -9.47
C GLN A 319 -41.93 35.49 -9.19
N ASN A 320 -42.21 34.28 -9.69
CA ASN A 320 -41.28 33.15 -9.60
C ASN A 320 -39.97 33.41 -10.35
N CYS A 321 -40.02 34.05 -11.52
CA CYS A 321 -38.83 34.46 -12.24
C CYS A 321 -38.01 35.50 -11.45
N MET A 322 -38.68 36.48 -10.84
CA MET A 322 -38.03 37.50 -10.01
C MET A 322 -37.40 36.91 -8.74
N ASN A 323 -38.07 35.95 -8.09
CA ASN A 323 -37.53 35.23 -6.94
C ASN A 323 -36.26 34.44 -7.32
N LYS A 324 -36.22 33.81 -8.51
CA LYS A 324 -35.02 33.15 -9.03
C LYS A 324 -33.88 34.14 -9.28
N ILE A 325 -34.16 35.33 -9.82
CA ILE A 325 -33.15 36.38 -10.01
C ILE A 325 -32.60 36.87 -8.66
N MET A 326 -33.46 37.08 -7.66
CA MET A 326 -33.03 37.45 -6.30
C MET A 326 -32.16 36.38 -5.66
N ALA A 327 -32.50 35.09 -5.85
CA ALA A 327 -31.67 33.98 -5.41
C ALA A 327 -30.29 33.95 -6.10
N TYR A 328 -30.22 34.22 -7.42
CA TYR A 328 -28.94 34.34 -8.12
C TYR A 328 -28.10 35.51 -7.62
N ASN A 329 -28.70 36.68 -7.38
CA ASN A 329 -27.99 37.84 -6.82
C ASN A 329 -27.40 37.54 -5.43
N LYS A 330 -28.15 36.81 -4.58
CA LYS A 330 -27.67 36.37 -3.27
C LYS A 330 -26.53 35.34 -3.37
N ASN A 331 -26.53 34.51 -4.40
CA ASN A 331 -25.51 33.48 -4.65
C ASN A 331 -24.21 34.01 -5.29
N ILE A 332 -24.25 35.15 -5.98
CA ILE A 332 -23.07 35.84 -6.56
C ILE A 332 -22.41 36.79 -5.54
N ASP A 333 -23.06 37.06 -4.39
CA ASP A 333 -22.47 37.85 -3.32
C ASP A 333 -21.09 37.28 -2.93
N PRO A 334 -20.01 38.11 -2.96
CA PRO A 334 -18.65 37.69 -2.62
C PRO A 334 -18.55 36.92 -1.29
N ARG A 335 -19.36 37.29 -0.29
CA ARG A 335 -19.38 36.63 1.02
C ARG A 335 -20.02 35.23 0.99
N GLN A 336 -20.95 34.98 0.05
CA GLN A 336 -21.58 33.67 -0.14
C GLN A 336 -20.74 32.75 -1.03
N LEU A 337 -20.04 33.30 -2.02
CA LEU A 337 -19.07 32.56 -2.83
C LEU A 337 -17.93 32.00 -1.96
N LEU A 338 -17.40 32.80 -1.03
CA LEU A 338 -16.42 32.38 -0.02
C LEU A 338 -16.91 31.27 0.92
N LYS A 339 -18.23 31.12 1.11
CA LYS A 339 -18.83 30.01 1.87
C LYS A 339 -19.06 28.77 1.01
N LYS A 340 -19.26 28.92 -0.30
CA LYS A 340 -19.43 27.81 -1.24
C LYS A 340 -18.10 27.19 -1.64
N THR A 341 -17.01 27.94 -1.76
CA THR A 341 -15.67 27.38 -1.95
C THR A 341 -15.26 26.44 -0.82
N LYS A 342 -15.76 26.64 0.41
CA LYS A 342 -15.60 25.71 1.54
C LYS A 342 -16.51 24.46 1.49
N LYS A 343 -17.45 24.38 0.56
CA LYS A 343 -18.47 23.32 0.46
C LYS A 343 -18.61 22.68 -0.92
N SER A 344 -17.98 23.22 -1.98
CA SER A 344 -18.12 22.72 -3.37
C SER A 344 -16.88 22.00 -3.87
N THR A 345 -15.75 22.09 -3.18
CA THR A 345 -14.91 20.90 -3.01
C THR A 345 -15.78 19.91 -2.25
N THR A 346 -16.62 19.10 -2.90
CA THR A 346 -17.10 17.80 -2.39
C THR A 346 -17.61 16.93 -3.53
N THR A 347 -16.71 16.60 -4.45
CA THR A 347 -16.83 15.35 -5.21
C THR A 347 -16.31 14.25 -4.29
N LYS A 348 -17.05 13.15 -4.12
CA LYS A 348 -16.91 12.07 -3.12
C LYS A 348 -15.54 11.36 -2.95
N VAL A 349 -14.45 11.87 -3.53
CA VAL A 349 -13.04 11.51 -3.24
C VAL A 349 -12.51 12.28 -2.01
N GLN A 350 -13.30 13.21 -1.48
CA GLN A 350 -12.91 14.15 -0.44
C GLN A 350 -13.27 13.73 0.98
N LEU A 351 -12.38 12.98 1.61
CA LEU A 351 -12.26 12.95 3.07
C LEU A 351 -10.90 13.45 3.56
N LEU A 352 -9.94 13.71 2.66
CA LEU A 352 -8.59 14.16 3.01
C LEU A 352 -8.24 15.43 2.24
N ASP A 353 -7.92 16.50 2.95
CA ASP A 353 -7.41 17.73 2.38
C ASP A 353 -5.90 17.54 2.10
N TYR A 354 -5.55 17.32 0.82
CA TYR A 354 -4.16 17.10 0.42
C TYR A 354 -3.26 18.28 0.74
N GLN A 355 -3.81 19.49 0.79
CA GLN A 355 -3.06 20.68 1.15
C GLN A 355 -2.76 20.70 2.64
N GLU A 356 -3.73 20.36 3.48
CA GLU A 356 -3.52 20.21 4.92
C GLU A 356 -2.41 19.18 5.20
N ILE A 357 -2.42 18.04 4.50
CA ILE A 357 -1.38 17.01 4.63
C ILE A 357 -0.02 17.52 4.13
N ALA A 358 0.01 18.21 3.00
CA ALA A 358 1.24 18.78 2.45
C ALA A 358 1.83 19.83 3.41
N GLU A 359 0.99 20.65 4.04
CA GLU A 359 1.39 21.72 4.95
C GLU A 359 1.59 21.28 6.40
N SER A 360 1.21 20.05 6.73
CA SER A 360 1.41 19.49 8.07
C SER A 360 2.89 19.57 8.45
N ARG A 361 3.13 19.83 9.75
CA ARG A 361 4.49 19.87 10.30
C ARG A 361 5.09 18.49 10.53
N THR A 362 4.27 17.45 10.45
CA THR A 362 4.74 16.08 10.60
C THR A 362 5.74 15.74 9.50
N THR A 363 6.65 14.81 9.74
CA THR A 363 7.53 14.25 8.72
C THR A 363 6.97 12.96 8.13
N ALA A 364 7.48 12.51 6.98
CA ALA A 364 7.11 11.22 6.40
C ALA A 364 7.42 10.06 7.37
N LEU A 365 8.53 10.14 8.12
CA LEU A 365 8.87 9.13 9.13
C LEU A 365 7.85 9.11 10.28
N GLU A 366 7.44 10.27 10.78
CA GLU A 366 6.42 10.37 11.83
C GLU A 366 5.08 9.80 11.36
N GLU A 367 4.65 10.10 10.13
CA GLU A 367 3.43 9.51 9.56
C GLU A 367 3.56 8.01 9.29
N LEU A 368 4.76 7.52 8.98
CA LEU A 368 5.04 6.10 8.84
C LEU A 368 4.94 5.39 10.19
N VAL A 369 5.51 5.97 11.26
CA VAL A 369 5.38 5.47 12.64
C VAL A 369 3.92 5.47 13.09
N ASN A 370 3.16 6.53 12.79
CA ASN A 370 1.72 6.59 13.08
C ASN A 370 0.95 5.47 12.36
N LEU A 371 1.28 5.20 11.09
CA LEU A 371 0.74 4.08 10.35
C LEU A 371 1.03 2.74 11.06
N GLN A 372 2.26 2.52 11.52
CA GLN A 372 2.63 1.28 12.22
C GLN A 372 1.84 1.09 13.53
N LYS A 373 1.60 2.17 14.28
CA LYS A 373 0.75 2.13 15.49
C LYS A 373 -0.68 1.72 15.16
N MET A 374 -1.24 2.25 14.09
CA MET A 374 -2.60 1.90 13.64
C MET A 374 -2.66 0.48 13.07
N PHE A 375 -1.64 0.09 12.32
CA PHE A 375 -1.45 -1.27 11.82
C PHE A 375 -1.44 -2.26 12.98
N LEU A 376 -0.63 -2.07 14.02
CA LEU A 376 -0.53 -2.99 15.16
C LEU A 376 -1.86 -3.14 15.90
N LYS A 377 -2.62 -2.05 16.05
CA LYS A 377 -3.98 -2.09 16.61
C LYS A 377 -4.93 -2.90 15.75
N GLY A 378 -4.93 -2.68 14.43
CA GLY A 378 -5.71 -3.48 13.49
C GLY A 378 -5.29 -4.95 13.50
N TYR A 379 -3.99 -5.23 13.41
CA TYR A 379 -3.42 -6.57 13.41
C TYR A 379 -3.85 -7.37 14.65
N LYS A 380 -3.84 -6.74 15.83
CA LYS A 380 -4.36 -7.36 17.06
C LYS A 380 -5.82 -7.80 16.91
N ILE A 381 -6.69 -6.97 16.35
CA ILE A 381 -8.11 -7.30 16.13
C ILE A 381 -8.27 -8.49 15.18
N LEU A 382 -7.44 -8.59 14.13
CA LEU A 382 -7.44 -9.78 13.27
C LEU A 382 -7.00 -11.02 14.05
N ALA A 383 -5.90 -10.90 14.79
CA ALA A 383 -5.32 -12.00 15.54
C ALA A 383 -6.24 -12.51 16.67
N GLU A 384 -7.07 -11.64 17.26
CA GLU A 384 -8.09 -12.03 18.23
C GLU A 384 -9.15 -12.98 17.64
N LYS A 385 -9.54 -12.78 16.38
CA LYS A 385 -10.56 -13.58 15.69
C LYS A 385 -10.08 -14.97 15.25
N LEU A 386 -8.76 -15.14 15.07
CA LEU A 386 -8.17 -16.40 14.62
C LEU A 386 -7.99 -17.37 15.78
N VAL A 387 -8.29 -18.66 15.56
CA VAL A 387 -8.25 -19.70 16.61
C VAL A 387 -7.74 -21.00 16.02
N GLY A 388 -7.11 -21.82 16.86
CA GLY A 388 -6.53 -23.09 16.44
C GLY A 388 -5.07 -23.01 16.02
N LYS A 389 -4.42 -24.17 16.09
CA LYS A 389 -2.96 -24.31 15.99
C LYS A 389 -2.36 -23.72 14.72
N LYS A 390 -2.99 -23.96 13.57
CA LYS A 390 -2.46 -23.53 12.27
C LYS A 390 -2.48 -22.01 12.15
N ASP A 391 -3.63 -21.38 12.42
CA ASP A 391 -3.80 -19.95 12.21
C ASP A 391 -2.93 -19.14 13.19
N VAL A 392 -2.82 -19.59 14.45
CA VAL A 392 -1.93 -18.95 15.42
C VAL A 392 -0.45 -19.16 15.07
N LEU A 393 -0.07 -20.30 14.49
CA LEU A 393 1.29 -20.48 13.98
C LEU A 393 1.59 -19.49 12.84
N GLU A 394 0.68 -19.31 11.89
CA GLU A 394 0.86 -18.32 10.80
C GLU A 394 1.04 -16.89 11.36
N LEU A 395 0.24 -16.51 12.38
CA LEU A 395 0.38 -15.22 13.06
C LEU A 395 1.77 -15.01 13.69
N LEU A 396 2.38 -16.06 14.26
CA LEU A 396 3.71 -15.97 14.85
C LEU A 396 4.78 -15.70 13.78
N TYR A 397 4.69 -16.41 12.65
CA TYR A 397 5.62 -16.22 11.53
C TYR A 397 5.46 -14.85 10.88
N GLU A 398 4.22 -14.44 10.59
CA GLU A 398 3.91 -13.14 9.98
C GLU A 398 4.35 -11.98 10.87
N PHE A 399 4.08 -12.06 12.18
CA PHE A 399 4.50 -11.00 13.10
C PHE A 399 6.03 -10.96 13.28
N ARG A 400 6.71 -12.12 13.31
CA ARG A 400 8.18 -12.16 13.31
C ARG A 400 8.75 -11.52 12.03
N TYR A 401 8.19 -11.88 10.87
CA TYR A 401 8.57 -11.27 9.59
C TYR A 401 8.43 -9.75 9.65
N TYR A 402 7.27 -9.26 10.09
CA TYR A 402 6.98 -7.83 10.24
C TYR A 402 7.99 -7.12 11.16
N ASN A 403 8.31 -7.69 12.33
CA ASN A 403 9.30 -7.12 13.27
C ASN A 403 10.70 -6.92 12.64
N LEU A 404 11.05 -7.71 11.63
CA LEU A 404 12.36 -7.70 10.97
C LEU A 404 12.37 -6.90 9.66
N ILE A 405 11.29 -6.21 9.30
CA ILE A 405 11.27 -5.25 8.20
C ILE A 405 12.00 -3.96 8.63
N PRO A 406 12.87 -3.37 7.79
CA PRO A 406 13.46 -2.06 8.06
C PRO A 406 12.42 -0.95 7.99
N ILE A 407 12.46 -0.05 8.98
CA ILE A 407 11.72 1.22 8.93
C ILE A 407 12.59 2.32 8.30
N THR A 408 13.91 2.25 8.47
CA THR A 408 14.91 3.11 7.81
C THR A 408 16.09 2.27 7.35
N SER A 409 17.09 2.87 6.70
CA SER A 409 18.33 2.16 6.32
C SER A 409 19.13 1.64 7.52
N GLU A 410 18.91 2.20 8.72
CA GLU A 410 19.67 1.89 9.93
C GLU A 410 18.87 1.10 10.97
N GLU A 411 17.54 1.12 10.89
CA GLU A 411 16.66 0.64 11.95
C GLU A 411 15.62 -0.38 11.45
N LEU A 412 15.41 -1.44 12.24
CA LEU A 412 14.32 -2.40 12.06
C LEU A 412 13.13 -1.97 12.88
N LEU A 413 11.91 -2.35 12.46
CA LEU A 413 10.69 -2.03 13.21
C LEU A 413 10.75 -2.42 14.68
N LYS A 414 11.27 -3.62 14.97
CA LYS A 414 11.41 -4.12 16.35
C LYS A 414 12.30 -3.26 17.26
N ASP A 415 13.18 -2.46 16.68
CA ASP A 415 14.18 -1.66 17.39
C ASP A 415 13.75 -0.19 17.54
N ASN A 416 12.64 0.21 16.89
CA ASN A 416 12.12 1.57 16.95
C ASN A 416 11.50 1.90 18.31
N GLU A 417 12.03 2.92 18.99
CA GLU A 417 11.60 3.26 20.34
C GLU A 417 10.16 3.80 20.40
N ASP A 418 9.67 4.48 19.37
CA ASP A 418 8.29 5.01 19.33
C ASP A 418 7.23 3.91 19.18
N LEU A 419 7.62 2.72 18.69
CA LEU A 419 6.76 1.55 18.50
C LEU A 419 6.94 0.48 19.57
N LYS A 420 7.89 0.65 20.48
CA LYS A 420 8.29 -0.35 21.47
C LYS A 420 7.14 -0.86 22.31
N GLU A 421 6.29 0.04 22.82
CA GLU A 421 5.14 -0.34 23.63
C GLU A 421 4.11 -1.15 22.83
N ASP A 422 3.73 -0.67 21.64
CA ASP A 422 2.77 -1.36 20.76
C ASP A 422 3.28 -2.75 20.35
N ILE A 423 4.57 -2.87 20.00
CA ILE A 423 5.21 -4.13 19.63
C ILE A 423 5.26 -5.08 20.84
N GLU A 424 5.69 -4.61 22.02
CA GLU A 424 5.75 -5.45 23.23
C GLU A 424 4.37 -5.96 23.64
N ASN A 425 3.34 -5.12 23.56
CA ASN A 425 1.97 -5.53 23.82
C ASN A 425 1.52 -6.63 22.86
N MET A 426 1.83 -6.50 21.57
CA MET A 426 1.50 -7.52 20.58
C MET A 426 2.30 -8.82 20.80
N ARG A 427 3.58 -8.73 21.17
CA ARG A 427 4.40 -9.91 21.51
C ARG A 427 3.79 -10.68 22.67
N VAL A 428 3.45 -10.01 23.77
CA VAL A 428 2.83 -10.66 24.94
C VAL A 428 1.52 -11.33 24.54
N PHE A 429 0.67 -10.62 23.81
CA PHE A 429 -0.62 -11.16 23.35
C PHE A 429 -0.46 -12.43 22.50
N LEU A 430 0.45 -12.43 21.52
CA LEU A 430 0.68 -13.59 20.66
C LEU A 430 1.31 -14.77 21.41
N ILE A 431 2.23 -14.51 22.36
CA ILE A 431 2.81 -15.56 23.21
C ILE A 431 1.72 -16.22 24.09
N ASP A 432 0.91 -15.42 24.77
CA ASP A 432 -0.15 -15.96 25.64
C ASP A 432 -1.14 -16.80 24.80
N LYS A 433 -1.54 -16.30 23.62
CA LYS A 433 -2.40 -17.03 22.67
C LYS A 433 -1.77 -18.34 22.17
N ALA A 434 -0.49 -18.33 21.83
CA ALA A 434 0.21 -19.53 21.36
C ALA A 434 0.41 -20.60 22.46
N ILE A 435 0.54 -20.19 23.73
CA ILE A 435 0.57 -21.11 24.88
C ILE A 435 -0.82 -21.75 25.07
N GLU A 436 -1.89 -20.95 25.02
CA GLU A 436 -3.27 -21.44 25.14
C GLU A 436 -3.60 -22.49 24.08
N GLU A 437 -3.16 -22.27 22.84
CA GLU A 437 -3.32 -23.18 21.71
C GLU A 437 -2.31 -24.36 21.71
N LYS A 438 -1.40 -24.42 22.69
CA LYS A 438 -0.36 -25.47 22.80
C LYS A 438 0.49 -25.58 21.52
N ILE A 439 0.89 -24.44 20.99
CA ILE A 439 1.87 -24.30 19.90
C ILE A 439 3.26 -24.11 20.49
N ILE A 440 3.37 -23.31 21.54
CA ILE A 440 4.62 -23.09 22.26
C ILE A 440 4.55 -23.63 23.69
N ASN A 441 5.64 -24.24 24.12
CA ASN A 441 5.84 -24.74 25.46
C ASN A 441 6.29 -23.62 26.39
N SER A 442 5.87 -23.68 27.65
CA SER A 442 6.49 -22.86 28.70
C SER A 442 7.93 -23.33 28.93
N VAL A 443 8.85 -22.37 28.88
CA VAL A 443 10.29 -22.59 29.08
C VAL A 443 10.73 -22.28 30.52
N ASN A 444 9.88 -21.59 31.29
CA ASN A 444 10.12 -21.27 32.69
C ASN A 444 8.82 -21.23 33.51
N SER A 445 8.85 -21.69 34.76
CA SER A 445 7.70 -21.64 35.66
C SER A 445 7.30 -20.22 36.09
N ASN A 446 8.22 -19.25 36.02
CA ASN A 446 7.91 -17.85 36.31
C ASN A 446 7.39 -17.15 35.04
N LYS A 447 6.18 -16.57 35.09
CA LYS A 447 5.54 -15.93 33.93
C LYS A 447 6.38 -14.80 33.34
N TYR A 448 7.00 -13.96 34.18
CA TYR A 448 7.83 -12.85 33.70
C TYR A 448 9.06 -13.36 32.92
N ILE A 449 9.87 -14.24 33.53
CA ILE A 449 11.04 -14.83 32.87
C ILE A 449 10.63 -15.60 31.61
N ASN A 450 9.55 -16.38 31.69
CA ASN A 450 9.02 -17.13 30.54
C ASN A 450 8.70 -16.20 29.38
N ASN A 451 7.99 -15.10 29.64
CA ASN A 451 7.61 -14.15 28.59
C ASN A 451 8.84 -13.41 28.04
N GLU A 452 9.78 -12.97 28.88
CA GLU A 452 11.01 -12.32 28.42
C GLU A 452 11.88 -13.23 27.54
N ILE A 453 11.90 -14.54 27.81
CA ILE A 453 12.53 -15.53 26.91
C ILE A 453 11.74 -15.63 25.61
N LEU A 454 10.45 -15.95 25.69
CA LEU A 454 9.64 -16.31 24.53
C LEU A 454 9.42 -15.14 23.56
N LYS A 455 9.35 -13.89 24.04
CA LYS A 455 9.20 -12.72 23.16
C LYS A 455 10.32 -12.59 22.12
N ASN A 456 11.52 -13.15 22.38
CA ASN A 456 12.62 -13.04 21.43
C ASN A 456 12.43 -13.92 20.18
N ILE A 457 11.45 -14.84 20.14
CA ILE A 457 11.14 -15.59 18.90
C ILE A 457 10.83 -14.65 17.72
N PHE A 458 10.28 -13.47 18.00
CA PHE A 458 9.96 -12.45 17.01
C PHE A 458 11.18 -11.66 16.52
N SER A 459 12.37 -11.97 17.02
CA SER A 459 13.65 -11.37 16.58
C SER A 459 14.60 -12.39 15.94
N LEU A 460 14.27 -13.69 15.96
CA LEU A 460 15.11 -14.75 15.43
C LEU A 460 15.09 -14.77 13.90
N ARG A 461 16.24 -15.08 13.30
CA ARG A 461 16.41 -15.22 11.84
C ARG A 461 16.35 -16.65 11.33
N ILE A 462 15.86 -17.56 12.17
CA ILE A 462 15.66 -18.99 11.85
C ILE A 462 14.63 -19.12 10.73
N ILE A 463 14.86 -19.93 9.70
CA ILE A 463 13.89 -20.13 8.61
C ILE A 463 12.62 -20.79 9.17
N ASN A 464 12.78 -22.00 9.73
CA ASN A 464 11.71 -22.74 10.39
C ASN A 464 11.70 -22.45 11.90
N LEU A 465 10.84 -21.54 12.33
CA LEU A 465 10.74 -21.11 13.72
C LEU A 465 10.43 -22.27 14.69
N GLU A 466 9.80 -23.35 14.20
CA GLU A 466 9.46 -24.52 15.02
C GLU A 466 10.69 -25.34 15.46
N ASN A 467 11.84 -25.13 14.82
CA ASN A 467 13.13 -25.67 15.24
C ASN A 467 13.76 -24.90 16.41
N ALA A 468 13.18 -23.78 16.82
CA ALA A 468 13.75 -22.93 17.85
C ALA A 468 13.81 -23.65 19.21
N GLU A 469 15.02 -23.72 19.76
CA GLU A 469 15.27 -24.23 21.11
C GLU A 469 15.98 -23.16 21.94
N VAL A 470 15.84 -23.25 23.26
CA VAL A 470 16.55 -22.38 24.20
C VAL A 470 17.38 -23.16 25.20
N ASN A 471 18.52 -22.60 25.55
CA ASN A 471 19.32 -22.98 26.70
C ASN A 471 19.48 -21.76 27.61
N VAL A 472 19.27 -21.95 28.92
CA VAL A 472 19.35 -20.88 29.91
C VAL A 472 20.53 -21.14 30.86
N GLN A 473 21.29 -20.08 31.14
CA GLN A 473 22.41 -20.08 32.08
C GLN A 473 22.22 -18.93 33.06
N LYS A 474 22.56 -19.12 34.35
CA LYS A 474 22.54 -18.01 35.31
C LYS A 474 23.79 -17.14 35.14
N ILE A 475 23.59 -15.83 35.26
CA ILE A 475 24.65 -14.82 35.31
C ILE A 475 24.41 -13.92 36.55
N PRO A 476 25.42 -13.16 37.02
CA PRO A 476 25.30 -12.39 38.27
C PRO A 476 24.08 -11.45 38.35
N GLU A 477 23.68 -10.88 37.21
CA GLU A 477 22.59 -9.89 37.11
C GLU A 477 21.28 -10.49 36.57
N GLY A 478 21.23 -11.81 36.32
CA GLY A 478 20.02 -12.49 35.85
C GLY A 478 20.30 -13.80 35.10
N ILE A 479 19.86 -13.89 33.84
CA ILE A 479 20.08 -15.07 33.00
C ILE A 479 20.64 -14.69 31.63
N ARG A 480 21.46 -15.59 31.08
CA ARG A 480 21.81 -15.63 29.67
C ARG A 480 20.98 -16.70 28.98
N VAL A 481 20.36 -16.33 27.86
CA VAL A 481 19.52 -17.23 27.06
C VAL A 481 20.14 -17.35 25.69
N ASN A 482 20.50 -18.58 25.31
CA ASN A 482 20.98 -18.89 23.97
C ASN A 482 19.82 -19.49 23.17
N TYR A 483 19.54 -18.91 22.01
CA TYR A 483 18.56 -19.38 21.05
C TYR A 483 19.26 -20.19 19.97
N LEU A 484 18.69 -21.35 19.66
CA LEU A 484 19.29 -22.35 18.79
C LEU A 484 18.32 -22.70 17.65
N ASP A 485 18.84 -22.92 16.44
CA ASP A 485 18.18 -23.64 15.35
C ASP A 485 18.66 -25.10 15.39
N GLY A 486 17.96 -25.93 16.15
CA GLY A 486 18.42 -27.27 16.50
C GLY A 486 19.75 -27.26 17.27
N ASP A 487 20.85 -27.54 16.57
CA ASP A 487 22.19 -27.61 17.17
C ASP A 487 23.06 -26.36 16.94
N VAL A 488 22.60 -25.42 16.11
CA VAL A 488 23.35 -24.19 15.77
C VAL A 488 22.87 -23.03 16.62
N GLU A 489 23.78 -22.31 17.28
CA GLU A 489 23.44 -21.08 18.01
C GLU A 489 23.15 -19.95 17.03
N GLU A 490 21.97 -19.34 17.18
CA GLU A 490 21.54 -18.20 16.37
C GLU A 490 21.87 -16.88 17.07
N THR A 491 21.52 -16.76 18.35
CA THR A 491 21.82 -15.56 19.15
C THR A 491 21.84 -15.87 20.65
N SER A 492 22.40 -14.94 21.41
CA SER A 492 22.41 -14.98 22.88
C SER A 492 21.97 -13.62 23.43
N LYS A 493 21.15 -13.64 24.48
CA LYS A 493 20.63 -12.44 25.13
C LYS A 493 20.70 -12.56 26.65
N ASP A 494 21.21 -11.50 27.26
CA ASP A 494 21.20 -11.35 28.72
C ASP A 494 19.90 -10.67 29.15
N ILE A 495 19.19 -11.31 30.07
CA ILE A 495 17.94 -10.81 30.67
C ILE A 495 18.25 -10.48 32.13
N ILE A 496 18.16 -9.20 32.46
CA ILE A 496 18.36 -8.70 33.81
C ILE A 496 17.16 -9.10 34.66
N ILE A 497 17.43 -9.69 35.81
CA ILE A 497 16.41 -10.17 36.74
C ILE A 497 16.65 -9.50 38.09
N SER A 498 15.63 -8.82 38.63
CA SER A 498 15.73 -8.20 39.95
C SER A 498 15.98 -9.25 41.04
N LYS A 499 16.72 -8.87 42.09
CA LYS A 499 17.19 -9.79 43.15
C LYS A 499 16.05 -10.55 43.85
N ASP A 500 14.82 -10.04 43.84
CA ASP A 500 13.65 -10.67 44.46
C ASP A 500 13.10 -11.88 43.69
N ILE A 501 13.51 -12.07 42.44
CA ILE A 501 13.16 -13.21 41.60
C ILE A 501 14.08 -14.43 41.91
N GLY A 502 15.03 -14.32 42.84
CA GLY A 502 16.02 -15.35 43.21
C GLY A 502 15.50 -16.69 43.78
N LYS A 503 14.18 -16.95 43.82
CA LYS A 503 13.59 -18.21 44.30
C LYS A 503 13.22 -19.23 43.20
N TYR A 504 13.36 -18.91 41.91
CA TYR A 504 12.89 -19.80 40.84
C TYR A 504 13.91 -20.88 40.43
N LYS A 505 13.41 -22.10 40.19
CA LYS A 505 14.19 -23.23 39.66
C LYS A 505 14.50 -23.02 38.18
N ILE A 506 15.59 -22.31 37.87
CA ILE A 506 16.14 -22.26 36.50
C ILE A 506 16.87 -23.60 36.25
N LYS A 507 16.40 -24.36 35.26
CA LYS A 507 17.07 -25.59 34.81
C LYS A 507 18.20 -25.22 33.86
N GLU A 508 19.40 -25.05 34.40
CA GLU A 508 20.57 -24.69 33.60
C GLU A 508 20.96 -25.80 32.60
N LYS A 509 21.46 -25.40 31.42
CA LYS A 509 22.10 -26.27 30.41
C LYS A 509 21.24 -27.36 29.77
N LYS A 510 19.93 -27.42 30.03
CA LYS A 510 19.02 -28.29 29.30
C LYS A 510 18.45 -27.54 28.10
N LYS A 511 18.60 -28.11 26.89
CA LYS A 511 17.88 -27.62 25.70
C LYS A 511 16.38 -27.81 25.91
N ILE A 512 15.61 -26.75 25.70
CA ILE A 512 14.15 -26.73 25.79
C ILE A 512 13.60 -26.32 24.43
N LYS A 513 12.84 -27.20 23.79
CA LYS A 513 12.15 -26.88 22.54
C LYS A 513 11.03 -25.86 22.80
N ILE A 514 11.04 -24.75 22.06
CA ILE A 514 10.03 -23.71 22.23
C ILE A 514 8.70 -24.19 21.65
N PHE A 515 8.70 -24.82 20.48
CA PHE A 515 7.47 -25.26 19.81
C PHE A 515 7.13 -26.72 20.20
N SER A 516 5.85 -26.99 20.45
CA SER A 516 5.32 -28.29 20.92
C SER A 516 5.45 -29.42 19.91
#